data_AF-A0AAD8AWV0-F1
#
_entry.id   AF-A0AAD8AWV0-F1
#
_cell.length_a   1.000
_cell.length_b   1.000
_cell.length_c   1.000
_cell.angle_alpha   90.00
_cell.angle_beta   90.00
_cell.angle_gamma   90.00
#
_symmetry.space_group_name_H-M   'P 1'
#
loop_
_entity.id
_entity.type
_entity.pdbx_description
1 polymer ?
#
loop_
_entity_poly.entity_id
_entity_poly.type
_entity_poly.pdbx_seq_one_letter_code
_entity_poly.pdbx_strand_id
1 'polypeptide(L)'
;MLNPRYAEVSQAWGSYKAAFILDYNGKSKTTKEIINSSFPKLYGDRLVELDKEPDLDCDWCAIECLTHESDLVEGLEGKLSKYQAGLAELYQKSLTVYKDVNLVVIIGHPHNWSKRISIGKTTTDKEELRVVRSNQIWCRYYYDTLTCKGSSGAPIFKWGQPISGFGHWFGHPHNHVGKSGLGGKSTIGVENIIY
;
A
#
# COMPACT_ATOMS: atom_id res chain seq x y z
N MET A 1 24.50 4.63 -13.74
CA MET A 1 23.93 4.38 -15.08
C MET A 1 22.68 3.53 -14.91
N LEU A 2 21.56 3.88 -15.54
CA LEU A 2 20.36 3.02 -15.55
C LEU A 2 20.69 1.71 -16.27
N ASN A 3 20.34 0.57 -15.68
CA ASN A 3 20.52 -0.75 -16.29
C ASN A 3 19.79 -0.76 -17.66
N PRO A 4 20.45 -1.13 -18.77
CA PRO A 4 19.90 -1.10 -20.12
C PRO A 4 18.53 -1.79 -20.23
N ARG A 5 18.35 -2.90 -19.49
CA ARG A 5 17.10 -3.67 -19.44
C ARG A 5 15.91 -2.85 -18.94
N TYR A 6 16.14 -1.87 -18.06
CA TYR A 6 15.07 -1.04 -17.50
C TYR A 6 14.82 0.25 -18.28
N ALA A 7 15.78 0.69 -19.10
CA ALA A 7 15.58 1.81 -20.01
C ALA A 7 14.58 1.45 -21.11
N GLU A 8 14.71 0.26 -21.69
CA GLU A 8 13.78 -0.28 -22.70
C GLU A 8 12.37 -0.47 -22.14
N VAL A 9 12.27 -1.02 -20.92
CA VAL A 9 11.00 -1.12 -20.20
C VAL A 9 10.42 0.27 -19.97
N SER A 10 11.17 1.22 -19.42
CA SER A 10 10.65 2.57 -19.17
C SER A 10 10.20 3.29 -20.45
N GLN A 11 10.89 3.08 -21.58
CA GLN A 11 10.54 3.64 -22.88
C GLN A 11 9.26 3.01 -23.45
N ALA A 12 9.18 1.68 -23.46
CA ALA A 12 7.98 0.95 -23.90
C ALA A 12 6.75 1.29 -23.04
N TRP A 13 6.96 1.55 -21.75
CA TRP A 13 5.91 1.92 -20.81
C TRP A 13 5.45 3.36 -20.97
N GLY A 14 6.35 4.30 -21.31
CA GLY A 14 6.01 5.68 -21.61
C GLY A 14 5.08 5.83 -22.83
N SER A 15 5.10 4.88 -23.76
CA SER A 15 4.20 4.84 -24.92
C SER A 15 2.83 4.19 -24.63
N TYR A 16 2.65 3.53 -23.49
CA TYR A 16 1.43 2.78 -23.19
C TYR A 16 0.34 3.70 -22.59
N LYS A 17 -0.59 4.19 -23.42
CA LYS A 17 -1.80 4.88 -22.94
C LYS A 17 -2.90 3.86 -22.66
N ALA A 18 -2.90 3.26 -21.48
CA ALA A 18 -4.05 2.48 -21.04
C ALA A 18 -5.22 3.43 -20.76
N ALA A 19 -6.39 3.18 -21.35
CA ALA A 19 -7.61 3.89 -20.98
C ALA A 19 -7.89 3.62 -19.49
N PHE A 20 -7.96 4.67 -18.68
CA PHE A 20 -8.35 4.54 -17.27
C PHE A 20 -9.85 4.24 -17.24
N ILE A 21 -10.21 3.12 -16.64
CA ILE A 21 -11.60 2.75 -16.40
C ILE A 21 -11.77 2.69 -14.88
N LEU A 22 -12.38 3.73 -14.31
CA LEU A 22 -12.81 3.69 -12.91
C LEU A 22 -14.19 3.04 -12.88
N ASP A 23 -14.26 1.80 -12.39
CA ASP A 23 -15.51 1.08 -12.22
C ASP A 23 -15.99 1.24 -10.77
N TYR A 24 -17.13 1.91 -10.60
CA TYR A 24 -17.84 1.98 -9.34
C TYR A 24 -19.28 1.50 -9.58
N ASN A 25 -19.68 0.45 -8.88
CA ASN A 25 -21.02 -0.13 -8.96
C ASN A 25 -21.41 -0.58 -10.40
N GLY A 26 -20.47 -1.18 -11.13
CA GLY A 26 -20.66 -1.65 -12.50
C GLY A 26 -20.72 -0.53 -13.56
N LYS A 27 -20.47 0.72 -13.16
CA LYS A 27 -20.37 1.87 -14.06
C LYS A 27 -18.92 2.26 -14.22
N SER A 28 -18.39 1.91 -15.38
CA SER A 28 -17.05 2.25 -15.82
C SER A 28 -17.02 3.65 -16.43
N LYS A 29 -16.16 4.55 -15.93
CA LYS A 29 -15.88 5.86 -16.54
C LYS A 29 -14.49 5.93 -17.13
N THR A 30 -14.37 6.49 -18.33
CA THR A 30 -13.12 6.80 -19.00
C THR A 30 -12.40 7.97 -18.34
N THR A 31 -11.08 8.12 -18.57
CA THR A 31 -10.29 9.26 -18.07
C THR A 31 -10.92 10.62 -18.41
N LYS A 32 -11.48 10.77 -19.61
CA LYS A 32 -12.08 12.02 -20.07
C LYS A 32 -13.39 12.35 -19.33
N GLU A 33 -14.18 11.33 -19.01
CA GLU A 33 -15.41 11.46 -18.23
C GLU A 33 -15.08 11.78 -16.76
N ILE A 34 -14.00 11.22 -16.23
CA ILE A 34 -13.51 11.46 -14.88
C ILE A 34 -13.05 12.91 -14.69
N ILE A 35 -12.29 13.45 -15.65
CA ILE A 35 -11.85 14.86 -15.62
C ILE A 35 -13.03 15.85 -15.59
N ASN A 36 -14.14 15.49 -16.24
CA ASN A 36 -15.33 16.34 -16.36
C ASN A 36 -16.45 15.99 -15.37
N SER A 37 -16.23 15.06 -14.43
CA SER A 37 -17.27 14.71 -13.45
C SER A 37 -17.11 15.45 -12.13
N SER A 38 -18.24 15.74 -11.50
CA SER A 38 -18.26 15.93 -10.06
C SER A 38 -17.93 14.59 -9.40
N PHE A 39 -16.85 14.57 -8.62
CA PHE A 39 -16.54 13.40 -7.81
C PHE A 39 -17.52 13.34 -6.64
N PRO A 40 -18.03 12.14 -6.28
CA PRO A 40 -18.71 11.94 -5.02
C PRO A 40 -17.79 12.44 -3.89
N LYS A 41 -18.33 13.31 -3.04
CA LYS A 41 -17.65 13.76 -1.83
C LYS A 41 -18.14 12.90 -0.67
N LEU A 42 -17.26 12.65 0.29
CA LEU A 42 -17.69 12.09 1.56
C LEU A 42 -18.69 13.07 2.21
N TYR A 43 -19.79 12.54 2.72
CA TYR A 43 -20.82 13.35 3.37
C TYR A 43 -20.59 13.35 4.87
N GLY A 44 -20.71 14.52 5.51
CA GLY A 44 -20.46 14.66 6.95
C GLY A 44 -19.07 14.19 7.37
N ASP A 45 -18.07 14.38 6.52
CA ASP A 45 -16.72 13.93 6.79
C ASP A 45 -16.03 14.76 7.88
N ARG A 46 -15.23 14.09 8.69
CA ARG A 46 -14.40 14.70 9.72
C ARG A 46 -13.04 14.01 9.74
N LEU A 47 -11.99 14.82 9.71
CA LEU A 47 -10.64 14.36 10.02
C LEU A 47 -10.55 14.02 11.51
N VAL A 48 -10.33 12.74 11.82
CA VAL A 48 -10.26 12.22 13.19
C VAL A 48 -8.85 12.35 13.73
N GLU A 49 -7.87 11.95 12.92
CA GLU A 49 -6.46 11.99 13.29
C GLU A 49 -5.58 12.21 12.07
N LEU A 50 -4.48 12.91 12.32
CA LEU A 50 -3.34 13.05 11.43
C LEU A 50 -2.13 12.50 12.16
N ASP A 51 -1.08 12.26 11.39
CA ASP A 51 0.23 12.05 11.97
C ASP A 51 0.64 13.21 12.91
N LYS A 52 1.18 12.82 14.06
CA LYS A 52 1.60 13.70 15.16
C LYS A 52 3.12 13.76 15.31
N GLU A 53 3.84 12.99 14.50
CA GLU A 53 5.28 12.80 14.63
C GLU A 53 5.99 13.41 13.41
N PRO A 54 6.13 14.74 13.32
CA PRO A 54 6.59 15.43 12.11
C PRO A 54 8.01 15.06 11.67
N ASP A 55 8.82 14.53 12.59
CA ASP A 55 10.19 14.06 12.32
C ASP A 55 10.23 12.63 11.78
N LEU A 56 9.08 11.95 11.74
CA LEU A 56 8.91 10.62 11.22
C LEU A 56 8.10 10.70 9.92
N ASP A 57 8.52 9.99 8.86
CA ASP A 57 7.76 9.95 7.60
C ASP A 57 6.51 9.07 7.74
N CYS A 58 5.62 9.43 8.65
CA CYS A 58 4.36 8.78 8.96
C CYS A 58 3.25 9.43 8.12
N ASP A 59 3.16 9.09 6.83
CA ASP A 59 2.14 9.68 5.94
C ASP A 59 0.79 8.93 6.06
N TRP A 60 0.01 9.24 7.12
CA TRP A 60 -1.31 8.66 7.33
C TRP A 60 -2.31 9.64 7.96
N CYS A 61 -3.59 9.37 7.73
CA CYS A 61 -4.70 10.07 8.37
C CYS A 61 -5.88 9.11 8.60
N ALA A 62 -6.75 9.46 9.54
CA ALA A 62 -8.03 8.82 9.76
C ALA A 62 -9.16 9.81 9.48
N ILE A 63 -10.10 9.40 8.63
CA ILE A 63 -11.29 10.19 8.29
C ILE A 63 -12.51 9.36 8.64
N GLU A 64 -13.46 10.00 9.32
CA GLU A 64 -14.80 9.47 9.57
C GLU A 64 -15.78 10.17 8.62
N CYS A 65 -16.79 9.46 8.14
CA CYS A 65 -17.84 10.04 7.31
C CYS A 65 -19.15 9.31 7.50
N LEU A 66 -20.25 9.96 7.10
CA LEU A 66 -21.58 9.40 7.16
C LEU A 66 -21.96 8.78 5.82
N THR A 67 -22.51 7.57 5.85
CA THR A 67 -23.06 6.90 4.68
C THR A 67 -24.38 6.22 5.01
N HIS A 68 -25.31 6.24 4.06
CA HIS A 68 -26.54 5.44 4.11
C HIS A 68 -26.41 4.12 3.31
N GLU A 69 -25.28 3.91 2.64
CA GLU A 69 -25.03 2.72 1.82
C GLU A 69 -24.47 1.58 2.69
N SER A 70 -25.34 0.87 3.41
CA SER A 70 -24.96 -0.28 4.24
C SER A 70 -24.20 -1.35 3.45
N ASP A 71 -24.63 -1.62 2.22
CA ASP A 71 -24.03 -2.64 1.35
C ASP A 71 -22.57 -2.30 0.99
N LEU A 72 -22.25 -1.00 0.90
CA LEU A 72 -20.87 -0.54 0.69
C LEU A 72 -20.02 -0.87 1.92
N VAL A 73 -20.53 -0.60 3.12
CA VAL A 73 -19.83 -0.89 4.38
C VAL A 73 -19.57 -2.38 4.51
N GLU A 74 -20.60 -3.21 4.38
CA GLU A 74 -20.47 -4.67 4.44
C GLU A 74 -19.49 -5.18 3.37
N GLY A 75 -19.57 -4.62 2.16
CA GLY A 75 -18.67 -4.96 1.06
C GLY A 75 -17.21 -4.58 1.31
N LEU A 76 -16.94 -3.51 2.07
CA LEU A 76 -15.58 -3.10 2.48
C LEU A 76 -15.07 -3.96 3.63
N GLU A 77 -15.91 -4.21 4.65
CA GLU A 77 -15.59 -5.08 5.79
C GLU A 77 -15.26 -6.51 5.34
N GLY A 78 -16.02 -7.06 4.39
CA GLY A 78 -15.77 -8.37 3.81
C GLY A 78 -14.44 -8.43 3.03
N LYS A 79 -14.04 -7.36 2.33
CA LYS A 79 -12.73 -7.29 1.67
C LYS A 79 -11.59 -7.17 2.67
N LEU A 80 -11.77 -6.36 3.71
CA LEU A 80 -10.79 -6.21 4.79
C LEU A 80 -10.57 -7.52 5.54
N SER A 81 -11.64 -8.25 5.85
CA SER A 81 -11.57 -9.57 6.50
C SER A 81 -10.80 -10.57 5.64
N LYS A 82 -11.06 -10.62 4.32
CA LYS A 82 -10.31 -11.47 3.38
C LYS A 82 -8.83 -11.09 3.31
N TYR A 83 -8.54 -9.80 3.31
CA TYR A 83 -7.18 -9.28 3.32
C TYR A 83 -6.42 -9.73 4.59
N GLN A 84 -7.02 -9.56 5.77
CA GLN A 84 -6.43 -9.97 7.05
C GLN A 84 -6.22 -11.50 7.12
N ALA A 85 -7.20 -12.28 6.66
CA ALA A 85 -7.07 -13.73 6.58
C ALA A 85 -5.93 -14.17 5.66
N GLY A 86 -5.79 -13.51 4.49
CA GLY A 86 -4.69 -13.76 3.56
C GLY A 86 -3.32 -13.42 4.16
N LEU A 87 -3.19 -12.29 4.86
CA LEU A 87 -1.95 -11.95 5.57
C LEU A 87 -1.62 -12.98 6.65
N ALA A 88 -2.62 -13.45 7.41
CA ALA A 88 -2.42 -14.48 8.42
C ALA A 88 -1.93 -15.80 7.80
N GLU A 89 -2.52 -16.23 6.69
CA GLU A 89 -2.10 -17.42 5.96
C GLU A 89 -0.65 -17.29 5.46
N LEU A 90 -0.30 -16.16 4.83
CA LEU A 90 1.05 -15.89 4.36
C LEU A 90 2.07 -15.91 5.51
N TYR A 91 1.72 -15.29 6.64
CA TYR A 91 2.54 -15.31 7.83
C TYR A 91 2.78 -16.74 8.34
N GLN A 92 1.72 -17.55 8.47
CA GLN A 92 1.85 -18.96 8.89
C GLN A 92 2.69 -19.80 7.92
N LYS A 93 2.54 -19.58 6.61
CA LYS A 93 3.36 -20.28 5.59
C LYS A 93 4.84 -19.90 5.69
N SER A 94 5.15 -18.67 6.07
CA SER A 94 6.53 -18.24 6.26
C SER A 94 7.22 -18.95 7.43
N LEU A 95 6.45 -19.33 8.45
CA LEU A 95 6.95 -20.09 9.61
C LEU A 95 7.13 -21.58 9.33
N THR A 96 6.34 -22.15 8.42
CA THR A 96 6.18 -23.60 8.30
C THR A 96 6.73 -24.20 7.01
N VAL A 97 6.50 -23.55 5.87
CA VAL A 97 6.73 -24.14 4.54
C VAL A 97 7.90 -23.48 3.82
N TYR A 98 7.85 -22.15 3.67
CA TYR A 98 8.83 -21.39 2.89
C TYR A 98 9.58 -20.42 3.80
N LYS A 99 10.52 -20.99 4.55
CA LYS A 99 11.48 -20.25 5.38
C LYS A 99 12.48 -19.53 4.48
N ASP A 100 12.99 -18.39 4.95
CA ASP A 100 14.06 -17.62 4.30
C ASP A 100 13.73 -17.02 2.92
N VAL A 101 12.44 -16.82 2.62
CA VAL A 101 12.02 -16.10 1.41
C VAL A 101 12.12 -14.59 1.64
N ASN A 102 13.00 -13.94 0.87
CA ASN A 102 13.07 -12.49 0.78
C ASN A 102 12.30 -12.00 -0.46
N LEU A 103 11.04 -11.61 -0.25
CA LEU A 103 10.15 -11.16 -1.31
C LEU A 103 9.37 -9.93 -0.84
N VAL A 104 9.34 -8.90 -1.69
CA VAL A 104 8.56 -7.69 -1.51
C VAL A 104 7.70 -7.48 -2.75
N VAL A 105 6.41 -7.26 -2.57
CA VAL A 105 5.46 -6.97 -3.64
C VAL A 105 4.83 -5.60 -3.38
N ILE A 106 4.80 -4.76 -4.40
CA ILE A 106 4.12 -3.46 -4.36
C ILE A 106 3.02 -3.47 -5.41
N ILE A 107 1.82 -3.06 -5.01
CA ILE A 107 0.64 -3.05 -5.88
C ILE A 107 0.07 -1.64 -5.91
N GLY A 108 0.10 -0.98 -7.06
CA GLY A 108 -0.31 0.42 -7.17
C GLY A 108 -1.00 0.76 -8.48
N HIS A 109 -1.45 2.00 -8.58
CA HIS A 109 -2.05 2.59 -9.79
C HIS A 109 -1.26 3.85 -10.19
N PRO A 110 0.02 3.71 -10.57
CA PRO A 110 0.84 4.87 -10.90
C PRO A 110 0.23 5.66 -12.05
N HIS A 111 0.22 6.99 -11.92
CA HIS A 111 -0.29 7.89 -12.95
C HIS A 111 -1.75 7.61 -13.38
N ASN A 112 -2.59 7.07 -12.49
CA ASN A 112 -3.95 6.60 -12.81
C ASN A 112 -3.97 5.56 -13.94
N TRP A 113 -2.93 4.73 -14.05
CA TRP A 113 -2.92 3.62 -14.99
C TRP A 113 -3.65 2.40 -14.42
N SER A 114 -3.73 1.36 -15.25
CA SER A 114 -4.09 0.02 -14.79
C SER A 114 -3.22 -0.41 -13.61
N LYS A 115 -3.77 -1.30 -12.78
CA LYS A 115 -3.08 -1.85 -11.62
C LYS A 115 -1.72 -2.42 -12.05
N ARG A 116 -0.65 -1.98 -11.40
CA ARG A 116 0.71 -2.47 -11.62
C ARG A 116 1.17 -3.22 -10.39
N ILE A 117 1.89 -4.30 -10.65
CA ILE A 117 2.53 -5.12 -9.63
C ILE A 117 4.02 -5.09 -9.92
N SER A 118 4.79 -4.75 -8.90
CA SER A 118 6.25 -4.80 -8.96
C SER A 118 6.75 -5.71 -7.84
N ILE A 119 7.74 -6.52 -8.18
CA ILE A 119 8.28 -7.56 -7.30
C ILE A 119 9.77 -7.28 -7.13
N GLY A 120 10.23 -7.38 -5.90
CA GLY A 120 11.63 -7.20 -5.52
C GLY A 120 11.92 -7.91 -4.21
N LYS A 121 12.96 -7.45 -3.51
CA LYS A 121 13.44 -7.98 -2.23
C LYS A 121 13.84 -6.85 -1.30
N THR A 122 13.90 -7.12 -0.01
CA THR A 122 14.50 -6.17 0.93
C THR A 122 16.00 -6.05 0.67
N THR A 123 16.51 -4.83 0.77
CA THR A 123 17.94 -4.53 0.54
C THR A 123 18.75 -4.51 1.82
N THR A 124 18.09 -4.22 2.94
CA THR A 124 18.68 -4.18 4.27
C THR A 124 17.72 -4.84 5.25
N ASP A 125 18.21 -5.04 6.47
CA ASP A 125 17.35 -5.38 7.58
C ASP A 125 16.31 -4.28 7.83
N LYS A 126 15.25 -4.69 8.50
CA LYS A 126 14.15 -3.82 8.93
C LYS A 126 14.70 -2.73 9.85
N GLU A 127 14.37 -1.49 9.56
CA GLU A 127 14.69 -0.38 10.46
C GLU A 127 13.63 -0.34 11.55
N GLU A 128 14.04 -0.58 12.79
CA GLU A 128 13.20 -0.52 13.97
C GLU A 128 13.31 0.86 14.61
N LEU A 129 12.18 1.58 14.69
CA LEU A 129 12.16 2.98 15.10
C LEU A 129 11.79 3.11 16.57
N ARG A 130 10.70 2.47 16.99
CA ARG A 130 10.26 2.45 18.39
C ARG A 130 9.31 1.31 18.68
N VAL A 131 9.41 0.76 19.89
CA VAL A 131 8.38 -0.12 20.44
C VAL A 131 7.21 0.74 20.90
N VAL A 132 6.01 0.37 20.47
CA VAL A 132 4.74 1.00 20.87
C VAL A 132 3.90 0.03 21.68
N ARG A 133 2.75 0.50 22.16
CA ARG A 133 1.88 -0.26 23.07
C ARG A 133 1.52 -1.64 22.49
N SER A 134 1.26 -2.60 23.38
CA SER A 134 0.74 -3.93 23.02
C SER A 134 1.71 -4.80 22.21
N ASN A 135 3.01 -4.76 22.53
CA ASN A 135 4.02 -5.61 21.88
C ASN A 135 4.10 -5.36 20.37
N GLN A 136 4.01 -4.09 19.98
CA GLN A 136 4.08 -3.65 18.59
C GLN A 136 5.33 -2.81 18.37
N ILE A 137 5.81 -2.79 17.13
CA ILE A 137 6.96 -2.02 16.72
C ILE A 137 6.63 -1.16 15.52
N TRP A 138 7.08 0.09 15.57
CA TRP A 138 7.13 0.96 14.41
C TRP A 138 8.40 0.65 13.64
N CYS A 139 8.22 0.29 12.38
CA CYS A 139 9.34 -0.13 11.56
C CYS A 139 9.19 0.33 10.11
N ARG A 140 10.28 0.19 9.37
CA ARG A 140 10.37 0.54 7.96
C ARG A 140 11.17 -0.49 7.18
N TYR A 141 10.74 -0.69 5.93
CA TYR A 141 11.42 -1.54 4.97
C TYR A 141 12.14 -0.74 3.90
N TYR A 142 13.29 -1.26 3.47
CA TYR A 142 14.04 -0.81 2.30
C TYR A 142 14.12 -1.96 1.31
N TYR A 143 13.92 -1.68 0.04
CA TYR A 143 13.82 -2.71 -1.00
C TYR A 143 14.33 -2.22 -2.35
N ASP A 144 14.57 -3.16 -3.27
CA ASP A 144 15.06 -2.93 -4.63
C ASP A 144 13.95 -3.02 -5.70
N THR A 145 12.69 -2.90 -5.29
CA THR A 145 11.54 -2.98 -6.20
C THR A 145 11.50 -1.79 -7.17
N LEU A 146 11.21 -2.05 -8.45
CA LEU A 146 11.01 -0.99 -9.46
C LEU A 146 9.69 -0.26 -9.24
N THR A 147 9.74 1.05 -9.09
CA THR A 147 8.55 1.92 -9.03
C THR A 147 8.72 3.15 -9.93
N CYS A 148 7.64 3.90 -10.12
CA CYS A 148 7.68 5.16 -10.87
C CYS A 148 6.97 6.28 -10.10
N LYS A 149 6.93 7.47 -10.68
CA LYS A 149 6.15 8.57 -10.10
C LYS A 149 4.68 8.13 -10.02
N GLY A 150 4.00 8.52 -8.94
CA GLY A 150 2.61 8.09 -8.70
C GLY A 150 2.47 6.67 -8.12
N SER A 151 3.56 5.94 -7.88
CA SER A 151 3.51 4.73 -7.05
C SER A 151 3.51 5.02 -5.54
N SER A 152 3.78 6.26 -5.13
CA SER A 152 3.75 6.64 -3.71
C SER A 152 2.38 6.37 -3.08
N GLY A 153 2.37 5.86 -1.86
CA GLY A 153 1.15 5.45 -1.16
C GLY A 153 0.63 4.06 -1.55
N ALA A 154 1.24 3.39 -2.53
CA ALA A 154 0.88 2.01 -2.87
C ALA A 154 1.22 1.06 -1.70
N PRO A 155 0.33 0.12 -1.33
CA PRO A 155 0.62 -0.86 -0.29
C PRO A 155 1.82 -1.74 -0.67
N ILE A 156 2.62 -2.05 0.35
CA ILE A 156 3.77 -2.95 0.26
C ILE A 156 3.43 -4.22 1.03
N PHE A 157 3.78 -5.36 0.45
CA PHE A 157 3.63 -6.68 1.04
C PHE A 157 4.99 -7.33 1.15
N LYS A 158 5.49 -7.51 2.36
CA LYS A 158 6.70 -8.29 2.61
C LYS A 158 6.33 -9.72 2.98
N TRP A 159 7.01 -10.69 2.38
CA TRP A 159 6.84 -12.09 2.76
C TRP A 159 7.22 -12.32 4.23
N GLY A 160 6.36 -13.06 4.93
CA GLY A 160 6.51 -13.37 6.35
C GLY A 160 6.37 -12.17 7.27
N GLN A 161 5.80 -11.06 6.79
CA GLN A 161 5.47 -9.92 7.64
C GLN A 161 4.51 -10.36 8.76
N PRO A 162 4.84 -10.10 10.04
CA PRO A 162 3.93 -10.25 11.17
C PRO A 162 2.60 -9.54 10.91
N ILE A 163 1.49 -10.20 11.25
CA ILE A 163 0.16 -9.57 11.16
C ILE A 163 0.18 -8.31 12.02
N SER A 164 -0.09 -7.17 11.41
CA SER A 164 -0.47 -5.95 12.13
C SER A 164 -1.96 -5.71 12.03
N GLY A 165 -2.53 -5.07 13.04
CA GLY A 165 -3.92 -4.64 12.95
C GLY A 165 -4.08 -3.60 11.84
N PHE A 166 -5.33 -3.40 11.41
CA PHE A 166 -5.65 -2.47 10.34
C PHE A 166 -6.59 -1.38 10.85
N GLY A 167 -6.25 -0.13 10.56
CA GLY A 167 -7.07 1.03 10.86
C GLY A 167 -6.57 1.86 12.05
N HIS A 168 -7.26 2.97 12.27
CA HIS A 168 -6.92 4.04 13.20
C HIS A 168 -6.47 3.57 14.60
N TRP A 169 -7.03 2.47 15.11
CA TRP A 169 -6.75 1.98 16.47
C TRP A 169 -5.75 0.83 16.55
N PHE A 170 -5.51 0.10 15.46
CA PHE A 170 -4.90 -1.24 15.53
C PHE A 170 -3.63 -1.43 14.69
N GLY A 171 -3.28 -0.45 13.84
CA GLY A 171 -2.02 -0.48 13.11
C GLY A 171 -2.10 0.19 11.75
N HIS A 172 -0.93 0.63 11.28
CA HIS A 172 -0.76 1.31 10.01
C HIS A 172 0.00 0.40 9.04
N PRO A 173 -0.48 0.18 7.81
CA PRO A 173 0.23 -0.61 6.81
C PRO A 173 1.49 0.11 6.32
N HIS A 174 2.44 -0.66 5.80
CA HIS A 174 3.60 -0.11 5.08
C HIS A 174 3.19 0.27 3.66
N ASN A 175 3.39 1.54 3.29
CA ASN A 175 3.12 2.04 1.95
C ASN A 175 4.41 2.53 1.28
N HIS A 176 4.48 2.46 -0.04
CA HIS A 176 5.67 2.86 -0.78
C HIS A 176 5.93 4.36 -0.67
N VAL A 177 7.17 4.70 -0.31
CA VAL A 177 7.73 6.05 -0.36
C VAL A 177 9.01 5.98 -1.16
N GLY A 178 9.06 6.64 -2.30
CA GLY A 178 10.22 6.48 -3.14
C GLY A 178 10.32 7.43 -4.32
N LYS A 179 11.51 7.36 -4.92
CA LYS A 179 11.91 8.09 -6.11
C LYS A 179 11.67 7.20 -7.33
N SER A 180 11.35 7.79 -8.48
CA SER A 180 11.26 7.06 -9.74
C SER A 180 12.49 6.18 -9.97
N GLY A 181 12.28 4.90 -10.27
CA GLY A 181 13.33 3.96 -10.64
C GLY A 181 13.43 2.77 -9.71
N LEU A 182 14.66 2.30 -9.50
CA LEU A 182 14.93 1.11 -8.70
C LEU A 182 15.04 1.46 -7.22
N GLY A 183 14.27 0.75 -6.42
CA GLY A 183 14.33 0.77 -4.96
C GLY A 183 13.41 1.77 -4.29
N GLY A 184 13.50 1.84 -2.97
CA GLY A 184 12.68 2.74 -2.17
C GLY A 184 12.62 2.32 -0.71
N LYS A 185 11.79 3.04 0.04
CA LYS A 185 11.49 2.74 1.44
C LYS A 185 9.99 2.69 1.67
N SER A 186 9.56 2.08 2.76
CA SER A 186 8.18 2.22 3.20
C SER A 186 7.96 3.52 3.99
N THR A 187 6.70 3.95 4.09
CA THR A 187 6.22 4.69 5.27
C THR A 187 6.49 3.85 6.51
N ILE A 188 6.40 4.50 7.66
CA ILE A 188 6.42 3.77 8.92
C ILE A 188 5.12 2.99 9.02
N GLY A 189 5.26 1.69 9.25
CA GLY A 189 4.15 0.80 9.54
C GLY A 189 4.31 0.20 10.92
N VAL A 190 3.25 -0.44 11.38
CA VAL A 190 3.22 -1.13 12.67
C VAL A 190 3.28 -2.62 12.41
N GLU A 191 4.04 -3.35 13.23
CA GLU A 191 4.09 -4.81 13.25
C GLU A 191 4.01 -5.34 14.67
N ASN A 192 3.45 -6.54 14.86
CA ASN A 192 3.57 -7.22 16.14
C ASN A 192 5.01 -7.74 16.30
N ILE A 193 5.57 -7.57 17.50
CA ILE A 193 6.85 -8.17 17.92
C ILE A 193 6.59 -9.66 18.16
N ILE A 194 7.42 -10.50 17.56
CA ILE A 194 7.29 -11.96 17.66
C ILE A 194 8.59 -12.47 18.28
N TYR A 195 8.45 -13.11 19.45
CA TYR A 195 9.54 -13.71 20.22
C TYR A 195 9.84 -15.13 19.74
#